data_AF-A0A933LE47-F1
#
_entry.id   AF-A0A933LE47-F1
#
_cell.length_a   1.000
_cell.length_b   1.000
_cell.length_c   1.000
_cell.angle_alpha   90.00
_cell.angle_beta   90.00
_cell.angle_gamma   90.00
#
_symmetry.space_group_name_H-M   'P 1'
#
loop_
_entity.id
_entity.type
_entity.pdbx_description
1 polymer ?
#
loop_
_entity_poly.entity_id
_entity_poly.type
_entity_poly.pdbx_seq_one_letter_code
_entity_poly.pdbx_strand_id
1 'polypeptide(L)'
;MPRKFETNLSVIGCIVGCLILPCLNSLYAQYQTLGPASCGLGQDNCHATENGWWKKDPHRYSRENLDNDKEKTEAIAGKAGVEAANIYKGTGTANCMTCHGTIVSGKEAEEVDDGVSCESCHGSGSGYKDRHSDVKTRRNREGYEIGTTLGMKELRSLPIRASTCVRCHYIVDQKLLDAGHPDGWSTPAKYISGIRIVAGTPQHWKRKPTDDGDLSKKPFDDALETKRPAPVPKLVGGTPQPEPDTVRPIVTKVVVPPSPPTPPSFDPLQTLAAPKPIQLEPFPTITDSTALDQLLLIIKKRLELLYKKVGQ
;
A
#
# COMPACT_ATOMS: atom_id res chain seq x y z
N MET A 1 15.14 63.62 -49.14
CA MET A 1 13.97 64.22 -49.83
C MET A 1 13.72 63.45 -51.12
N PRO A 2 12.46 63.28 -51.55
CA PRO A 2 11.74 62.00 -51.44
C PRO A 2 11.51 61.28 -52.78
N ARG A 3 11.08 60.02 -52.74
CA ARG A 3 9.80 59.60 -53.35
C ARG A 3 9.34 58.24 -52.82
N LYS A 4 8.16 58.28 -52.20
CA LYS A 4 7.31 57.16 -51.85
C LYS A 4 6.82 56.47 -53.12
N PHE A 5 6.70 55.15 -53.09
CA PHE A 5 5.64 54.44 -53.81
C PHE A 5 5.07 53.38 -52.87
N GLU A 6 3.83 53.61 -52.48
CA GLU A 6 2.94 52.63 -51.84
C GLU A 6 2.37 51.72 -52.92
N THR A 7 2.28 50.41 -52.65
CA THR A 7 1.18 49.57 -53.14
C THR A 7 1.01 48.31 -52.29
N ASN A 8 -0.18 48.20 -51.70
CA ASN A 8 -1.06 47.03 -51.63
C ASN A 8 -0.70 45.83 -50.75
N LEU A 9 -1.22 45.93 -49.52
CA LEU A 9 -2.19 45.02 -48.90
C LEU A 9 -2.55 43.74 -49.71
N SER A 10 -2.16 42.59 -49.20
CA SER A 10 -2.95 41.36 -49.34
C SER A 10 -2.91 40.60 -48.02
N VAL A 11 -4.06 40.63 -47.34
CA VAL A 11 -4.35 39.92 -46.09
C VAL A 11 -4.56 38.45 -46.44
N ILE A 12 -3.58 37.61 -46.12
CA ILE A 12 -3.79 36.16 -46.04
C ILE A 12 -4.00 35.85 -44.56
N GLY A 13 -5.26 35.59 -44.21
CA GLY A 13 -5.65 35.15 -42.88
C GLY A 13 -5.08 33.77 -42.57
N CYS A 14 -4.16 33.72 -41.60
CA CYS A 14 -3.82 32.48 -40.91
C CYS A 14 -4.87 32.21 -39.82
N ILE A 15 -5.97 31.55 -40.20
CA ILE A 15 -6.79 30.78 -39.27
C ILE A 15 -6.27 29.34 -39.33
N VAL A 16 -5.32 28.96 -38.47
CA VAL A 16 -5.16 27.56 -38.05
C VAL A 16 -4.49 27.52 -36.68
N GLY A 17 -5.15 26.86 -35.72
CA GLY A 17 -4.46 26.16 -34.65
C GLY A 17 -4.40 26.86 -33.32
N CYS A 18 -5.57 27.05 -32.68
CA CYS A 18 -5.62 27.03 -31.23
C CYS A 18 -5.12 25.64 -30.78
N LEU A 19 -3.81 25.53 -30.52
CA LEU A 19 -3.20 24.37 -29.89
C LEU A 19 -3.71 24.34 -28.46
N ILE A 20 -4.84 23.67 -28.29
CA ILE A 20 -5.31 23.17 -27.01
C ILE A 20 -4.20 22.24 -26.53
N LEU A 21 -3.33 22.75 -25.65
CA LEU A 21 -2.43 21.92 -24.86
C LEU A 21 -3.33 20.92 -24.14
N PRO A 22 -3.28 19.61 -24.44
CA PRO A 22 -3.96 18.65 -23.60
C PRO A 22 -3.28 18.77 -22.23
N CYS A 23 -4.10 19.06 -21.21
CA CYS A 23 -3.75 18.90 -19.81
C CYS A 23 -2.89 17.64 -19.70
N LEU A 24 -1.68 17.81 -19.16
CA LEU A 24 -0.78 16.75 -18.78
C LEU A 24 -1.61 15.69 -18.06
N ASN A 25 -1.87 14.59 -18.77
CA ASN A 25 -2.47 13.41 -18.21
C ASN A 25 -1.68 13.08 -16.95
N SER A 26 -2.42 12.96 -15.86
CA SER A 26 -1.96 12.34 -14.63
C SER A 26 -1.08 11.15 -15.01
N LEU A 27 0.18 11.17 -14.56
CA LEU A 27 1.12 10.07 -14.71
C LEU A 27 0.48 8.84 -14.06
N TYR A 28 -0.24 8.03 -14.84
CA TYR A 28 -0.58 6.69 -14.42
C TYR A 28 0.74 5.99 -14.11
N ALA A 29 0.79 5.30 -12.96
CA ALA A 29 1.91 4.42 -12.66
C ALA A 29 2.14 3.51 -13.88
N GLN A 30 3.37 3.46 -14.38
CA GLN A 30 3.73 2.73 -15.60
C GLN A 30 3.29 1.25 -15.52
N TYR A 31 3.20 0.71 -14.30
CA TYR A 31 2.76 -0.65 -14.02
C TYR A 31 1.72 -0.66 -12.90
N GLN A 32 0.75 -1.56 -13.04
CA GLN A 32 -0.32 -1.89 -12.10
C GLN A 32 0.08 -3.00 -11.13
N THR A 33 -0.35 -2.86 -9.88
CA THR A 33 -0.31 -3.89 -8.84
C THR A 33 -1.48 -4.86 -9.06
N LEU A 34 -1.20 -6.15 -9.10
CA LEU A 34 -2.16 -7.19 -9.49
C LEU A 34 -2.77 -7.96 -8.31
N GLY A 35 -2.16 -7.87 -7.13
CA GLY A 35 -2.46 -8.68 -5.95
C GLY A 35 -1.60 -9.96 -5.86
N PRO A 36 -1.53 -10.57 -4.67
CA PRO A 36 -0.63 -11.68 -4.38
C PRO A 36 -0.94 -12.98 -5.15
N ALA A 37 -2.18 -13.15 -5.63
CA ALA A 37 -2.53 -14.28 -6.51
C ALA A 37 -1.70 -14.30 -7.81
N SER A 38 -1.28 -13.13 -8.31
CA SER A 38 -0.41 -13.02 -9.49
C SER A 38 0.98 -13.63 -9.27
N CYS A 39 1.40 -13.74 -8.01
CA CYS A 39 2.67 -14.32 -7.57
C CYS A 39 2.52 -15.79 -7.14
N GLY A 40 1.41 -16.44 -7.51
CA GLY A 40 1.14 -17.86 -7.22
C GLY A 40 0.60 -18.12 -5.81
N LEU A 41 0.12 -17.11 -5.09
CA LEU A 41 -0.52 -17.34 -3.79
C LEU A 41 -1.74 -18.26 -3.97
N GLY A 42 -1.72 -19.40 -3.27
CA GLY A 42 -2.75 -20.44 -3.41
C GLY A 42 -2.51 -21.46 -4.53
N GLN A 43 -1.32 -21.42 -5.16
CA GLN A 43 -0.89 -22.33 -6.22
C GLN A 43 0.45 -22.99 -5.86
N ASP A 44 0.72 -24.18 -6.43
CA ASP A 44 1.95 -24.95 -6.16
C ASP A 44 3.05 -24.74 -7.22
N ASN A 45 2.93 -23.74 -8.10
CA ASN A 45 3.77 -23.56 -9.29
C ASN A 45 4.85 -22.47 -9.18
N CYS A 46 4.49 -21.30 -8.68
CA CYS A 46 5.29 -20.08 -8.72
C CYS A 46 5.33 -19.54 -7.28
N HIS A 47 6.51 -19.54 -6.65
CA HIS A 47 6.70 -19.08 -5.27
C HIS A 47 5.97 -19.85 -4.17
N ALA A 48 5.68 -21.15 -4.34
CA ALA A 48 5.03 -21.97 -3.32
C ALA A 48 5.76 -21.93 -1.96
N THR A 49 7.10 -21.95 -1.97
CA THR A 49 7.92 -21.83 -0.74
C THR A 49 7.75 -20.45 -0.10
N GLU A 50 7.86 -19.37 -0.88
CA GLU A 50 7.72 -18.01 -0.36
C GLU A 50 6.32 -17.73 0.17
N ASN A 51 5.29 -18.14 -0.56
CA ASN A 51 3.90 -18.07 -0.15
C ASN A 51 3.64 -18.87 1.13
N GLY A 52 4.31 -20.02 1.30
CA GLY A 52 4.18 -20.87 2.48
C GLY A 52 4.66 -20.20 3.77
N TRP A 53 5.78 -19.46 3.74
CA TRP A 53 6.27 -18.76 4.92
C TRP A 53 5.63 -17.38 5.09
N TRP A 54 5.33 -16.65 4.00
CA TRP A 54 4.68 -15.34 4.08
C TRP A 54 3.34 -15.41 4.80
N LYS A 55 2.58 -16.50 4.64
CA LYS A 55 1.32 -16.72 5.36
C LYS A 55 1.43 -16.62 6.89
N LYS A 56 2.63 -16.77 7.45
CA LYS A 56 2.93 -16.70 8.89
C LYS A 56 3.73 -15.44 9.26
N ASP A 57 4.01 -14.58 8.28
CA ASP A 57 4.84 -13.40 8.45
C ASP A 57 4.03 -12.22 9.03
N PRO A 58 4.59 -11.36 9.88
CA PRO A 58 3.88 -10.18 10.36
C PRO A 58 3.33 -9.25 9.28
N HIS A 59 3.97 -9.19 8.09
CA HIS A 59 3.46 -8.40 6.96
C HIS A 59 2.10 -8.91 6.46
N ARG A 60 1.86 -10.22 6.48
CA ARG A 60 0.56 -10.80 6.12
C ARG A 60 -0.57 -10.24 6.96
N TYR A 61 -0.31 -10.05 8.26
CA TYR A 61 -1.31 -9.66 9.26
C TYR A 61 -1.41 -8.15 9.46
N SER A 62 -0.67 -7.35 8.69
CA SER A 62 -0.55 -5.90 8.94
C SER A 62 -1.89 -5.17 8.84
N ARG A 63 -2.82 -5.68 8.02
CA ARG A 63 -4.17 -5.13 7.83
C ARG A 63 -5.06 -5.55 8.99
N GLU A 64 -5.08 -6.83 9.32
CA GLU A 64 -5.89 -7.37 10.42
C GLU A 64 -5.45 -6.80 11.77
N ASN A 65 -4.16 -6.51 11.93
CA ASN A 65 -3.63 -5.91 13.15
C ASN A 65 -4.17 -4.50 13.44
N LEU A 66 -4.72 -3.80 12.44
CA LEU A 66 -5.43 -2.54 12.65
C LEU A 66 -6.74 -2.74 13.44
N ASP A 67 -7.32 -3.94 13.37
CA ASP A 67 -8.57 -4.29 14.05
C ASP A 67 -8.35 -4.72 15.51
N ASN A 68 -7.12 -5.14 15.86
CA ASN A 68 -6.77 -5.58 17.22
C ASN A 68 -7.02 -4.49 18.28
N ASP A 69 -6.84 -3.23 17.90
CA ASP A 69 -7.12 -2.05 18.73
C ASP A 69 -7.83 -0.99 17.87
N LYS A 70 -9.04 -1.36 17.42
CA LYS A 70 -9.85 -0.54 16.51
C LYS A 70 -10.06 0.88 17.04
N GLU A 71 -10.31 1.04 18.34
CA GLU A 71 -10.53 2.35 18.95
C GLU A 71 -9.28 3.24 18.82
N LYS A 72 -8.10 2.70 19.13
CA LYS A 72 -6.85 3.44 18.94
C LYS A 72 -6.57 3.73 17.47
N THR A 73 -6.82 2.78 16.57
CA THR A 73 -6.67 2.96 15.13
C THR A 73 -7.55 4.10 14.64
N GLU A 74 -8.83 4.13 15.02
CA GLU A 74 -9.77 5.20 14.64
C GLU A 74 -9.40 6.55 15.26
N ALA A 75 -8.89 6.57 16.50
CA ALA A 75 -8.42 7.79 17.15
C ALA A 75 -7.19 8.38 16.43
N ILE A 76 -6.23 7.55 16.02
CA ILE A 76 -5.07 7.97 15.22
C ILE A 76 -5.54 8.46 13.85
N ALA A 77 -6.41 7.71 13.17
CA ALA A 77 -6.96 8.07 11.87
C ALA A 77 -7.66 9.43 11.90
N GLY A 78 -8.55 9.65 12.89
CA GLY A 78 -9.27 10.92 13.06
C GLY A 78 -8.33 12.11 13.26
N LYS A 79 -7.29 11.96 14.09
CA LYS A 79 -6.25 13.00 14.28
C LYS A 79 -5.41 13.22 13.04
N ALA A 80 -5.17 12.19 12.24
CA ALA A 80 -4.49 12.29 10.95
C ALA A 80 -5.37 12.92 9.84
N GLY A 81 -6.68 13.09 10.10
CA GLY A 81 -7.65 13.62 9.14
C GLY A 81 -8.22 12.55 8.19
N VAL A 82 -8.26 11.29 8.64
CA VAL A 82 -8.82 10.15 7.91
C VAL A 82 -10.10 9.72 8.60
N GLU A 83 -11.21 9.70 7.86
CA GLU A 83 -12.46 9.15 8.36
C GLU A 83 -12.36 7.64 8.54
N ALA A 84 -13.06 7.08 9.53
CA ALA A 84 -13.03 5.65 9.83
C ALA A 84 -13.32 4.76 8.60
N ALA A 85 -14.28 5.17 7.76
CA ALA A 85 -14.66 4.48 6.53
C ALA A 85 -13.56 4.46 5.43
N ASN A 86 -12.47 5.19 5.63
CA ASN A 86 -11.35 5.29 4.68
C ASN A 86 -10.04 4.70 5.21
N ILE A 87 -10.00 4.19 6.45
CA ILE A 87 -8.80 3.58 7.06
C ILE A 87 -8.26 2.45 6.18
N TYR A 88 -9.16 1.62 5.65
CA TYR A 88 -8.80 0.42 4.88
C TYR A 88 -8.75 0.64 3.37
N LYS A 89 -8.90 1.88 2.89
CA LYS A 89 -8.88 2.16 1.46
C LYS A 89 -7.50 2.61 1.02
N GLY A 90 -7.19 2.37 -0.25
CA GLY A 90 -6.00 2.86 -0.93
C GLY A 90 -6.11 4.30 -1.44
N THR A 91 -7.17 5.03 -1.09
CA THR A 91 -7.46 6.41 -1.51
C THR A 91 -7.30 7.40 -0.35
N GLY A 92 -7.20 8.70 -0.67
CA GLY A 92 -7.19 9.77 0.34
C GLY A 92 -5.82 10.39 0.63
N THR A 93 -5.82 11.40 1.50
CA THR A 93 -4.65 12.25 1.82
C THR A 93 -3.67 11.61 2.81
N ALA A 94 -4.15 10.71 3.66
CA ALA A 94 -3.34 9.84 4.50
C ALA A 94 -3.81 8.40 4.30
N ASN A 95 -3.02 7.61 3.56
CA ASN A 95 -3.37 6.27 3.13
C ASN A 95 -2.66 5.24 4.02
N CYS A 96 -3.34 4.80 5.08
CA CYS A 96 -2.84 3.79 6.03
C CYS A 96 -2.42 2.50 5.33
N MET A 97 -3.13 2.13 4.27
CA MET A 97 -2.89 0.90 3.50
C MET A 97 -1.61 0.94 2.66
N THR A 98 -0.95 2.09 2.51
CA THR A 98 0.42 2.13 1.93
C THR A 98 1.45 1.35 2.74
N CYS A 99 1.20 1.17 4.05
CA CYS A 99 2.06 0.41 4.96
C CYS A 99 1.37 -0.76 5.64
N HIS A 100 0.04 -0.77 5.66
CA HIS A 100 -0.74 -1.85 6.27
C HIS A 100 -1.30 -2.86 5.26
N GLY A 101 -1.17 -2.64 3.95
CA GLY A 101 -1.65 -3.61 2.98
C GLY A 101 -1.00 -3.55 1.60
N THR A 102 -1.63 -4.25 0.67
CA THR A 102 -1.26 -4.24 -0.76
C THR A 102 -2.42 -3.69 -1.57
N ILE A 103 -2.32 -2.42 -1.97
CA ILE A 103 -3.35 -1.75 -2.76
C ILE A 103 -3.28 -2.26 -4.20
N VAL A 104 -4.32 -2.97 -4.65
CA VAL A 104 -4.47 -3.42 -6.03
C VAL A 104 -4.88 -2.25 -6.92
N SER A 105 -4.25 -2.13 -8.08
CA SER A 105 -4.54 -1.02 -9.00
C SER A 105 -5.95 -1.11 -9.56
N GLY A 106 -6.65 0.03 -9.60
CA GLY A 106 -8.06 0.11 -10.01
C GLY A 106 -9.05 -0.29 -8.91
N LYS A 107 -8.56 -0.64 -7.72
CA LYS A 107 -9.36 -1.00 -6.53
C LYS A 107 -9.05 -0.09 -5.34
N GLU A 108 -8.45 1.07 -5.56
CA GLU A 108 -7.98 1.96 -4.49
C GLU A 108 -9.14 2.48 -3.61
N ALA A 109 -10.35 2.58 -4.16
CA ALA A 109 -11.55 3.00 -3.43
C ALA A 109 -12.23 1.85 -2.68
N GLU A 110 -11.85 0.60 -2.95
CA GLU A 110 -12.33 -0.59 -2.24
C GLU A 110 -11.52 -0.79 -0.96
N GLU A 111 -12.06 -1.57 -0.02
CA GLU A 111 -11.29 -2.01 1.13
C GLU A 111 -10.16 -2.95 0.69
N VAL A 112 -8.98 -2.72 1.22
CA VAL A 112 -7.81 -3.54 0.98
C VAL A 112 -7.84 -4.70 1.95
N ASP A 113 -8.14 -5.89 1.42
CA ASP A 113 -8.23 -7.13 2.18
C ASP A 113 -6.86 -7.72 2.50
N ASP A 114 -5.91 -7.58 1.57
CA ASP A 114 -4.58 -8.14 1.74
C ASP A 114 -3.69 -7.24 2.62
N GLY A 115 -3.06 -7.84 3.62
CA GLY A 115 -1.90 -7.25 4.29
C GLY A 115 -0.73 -6.98 3.33
N VAL A 116 0.40 -6.55 3.86
CA VAL A 116 1.60 -6.30 3.06
C VAL A 116 2.04 -7.63 2.42
N SER A 117 2.01 -7.66 1.09
CA SER A 117 2.23 -8.87 0.29
C SER A 117 3.38 -8.71 -0.70
N CYS A 118 3.42 -9.58 -1.70
CA CYS A 118 4.51 -9.73 -2.66
C CYS A 118 4.89 -8.40 -3.32
N GLU A 119 3.92 -7.69 -3.89
CA GLU A 119 4.17 -6.50 -4.73
C GLU A 119 4.51 -5.23 -3.93
N SER A 120 4.17 -5.18 -2.64
CA SER A 120 4.61 -4.10 -1.74
C SER A 120 6.15 -4.04 -1.64
N CYS A 121 6.79 -5.21 -1.72
CA CYS A 121 8.24 -5.37 -1.72
C CYS A 121 8.82 -5.51 -3.13
N HIS A 122 8.22 -6.35 -3.98
CA HIS A 122 8.75 -6.69 -5.31
C HIS A 122 8.38 -5.71 -6.42
N GLY A 123 7.52 -4.73 -6.15
CA GLY A 123 7.01 -3.79 -7.16
C GLY A 123 5.74 -4.28 -7.85
N SER A 124 5.14 -3.42 -8.67
CA SER A 124 3.88 -3.69 -9.37
C SER A 124 4.08 -4.74 -10.47
N GLY A 125 3.37 -5.86 -10.37
CA GLY A 125 3.61 -7.09 -11.11
C GLY A 125 3.21 -7.08 -12.58
N SER A 126 2.30 -6.19 -13.00
CA SER A 126 1.82 -6.18 -14.40
C SER A 126 2.92 -5.97 -15.44
N GLY A 127 4.02 -5.29 -15.10
CA GLY A 127 5.14 -5.08 -16.01
C GLY A 127 5.96 -6.34 -16.24
N TYR A 128 6.19 -7.14 -15.19
CA TYR A 128 7.17 -8.22 -15.22
C TYR A 128 6.60 -9.62 -15.09
N LYS A 129 5.38 -9.81 -14.59
CA LYS A 129 4.80 -11.14 -14.27
C LYS A 129 4.98 -12.14 -15.41
N ASP A 130 4.61 -11.76 -16.63
CA ASP A 130 4.63 -12.69 -17.77
C ASP A 130 6.06 -13.01 -18.20
N ARG A 131 6.95 -12.01 -18.24
CA ARG A 131 8.37 -12.22 -18.59
C ARG A 131 9.15 -12.97 -17.52
N HIS A 132 8.76 -12.78 -16.27
CA HIS A 132 9.32 -13.47 -15.11
C HIS A 132 8.88 -14.93 -15.04
N SER A 133 7.64 -15.22 -15.43
CA SER A 133 7.06 -16.58 -15.40
C SER A 133 7.27 -17.38 -16.69
N ASP A 134 7.85 -16.79 -17.74
CA ASP A 134 8.13 -17.48 -19.00
C ASP A 134 9.01 -18.72 -18.75
N VAL A 135 8.56 -19.88 -19.23
CA VAL A 135 9.25 -21.17 -19.07
C VAL A 135 10.68 -21.17 -19.58
N LYS A 136 11.02 -20.30 -20.53
CA LYS A 136 12.36 -20.15 -21.12
C LYS A 136 13.32 -19.42 -20.21
N THR A 137 12.83 -18.46 -19.42
CA THR A 137 13.67 -17.51 -18.65
C THR A 137 13.54 -17.69 -17.13
N ARG A 138 12.43 -18.28 -16.64
CA ARG A 138 12.08 -18.40 -15.21
C ARG A 138 13.02 -19.27 -14.38
N ARG A 139 13.78 -20.16 -15.02
CA ARG A 139 14.74 -21.06 -14.34
C ARG A 139 16.12 -20.42 -14.19
N ASN A 140 16.31 -19.22 -14.77
CA ASN A 140 17.59 -18.56 -14.94
C ASN A 140 17.48 -17.16 -14.30
N ARG A 141 18.62 -16.47 -14.12
CA ARG A 141 18.59 -15.07 -13.67
C ARG A 141 18.03 -14.12 -14.75
N GLU A 142 17.96 -14.55 -16.00
CA GLU A 142 17.48 -13.74 -17.12
C GLU A 142 16.04 -13.22 -16.92
N GLY A 143 15.07 -14.07 -16.54
CA GLY A 143 13.70 -13.62 -16.31
C GLY A 143 13.61 -12.62 -15.16
N TYR A 144 14.52 -12.74 -14.19
CA TYR A 144 14.67 -11.78 -13.11
C TYR A 144 15.23 -10.45 -13.61
N GLU A 145 16.32 -10.47 -14.38
CA GLU A 145 16.96 -9.27 -14.93
C GLU A 145 16.01 -8.49 -15.84
N ILE A 146 15.30 -9.17 -16.73
CA ILE A 146 14.25 -8.57 -17.56
C ILE A 146 13.18 -7.93 -16.67
N GLY A 147 12.71 -8.66 -15.65
CA GLY A 147 11.72 -8.15 -14.71
C GLY A 147 12.16 -6.84 -14.04
N THR A 148 13.44 -6.68 -13.70
CA THR A 148 13.94 -5.43 -13.10
C THR A 148 13.88 -4.23 -14.02
N THR A 149 13.94 -4.43 -15.34
CA THR A 149 13.71 -3.37 -16.33
C THR A 149 12.22 -3.03 -16.49
N LEU A 150 11.34 -3.89 -15.97
CA LEU A 150 9.88 -3.81 -16.09
C LEU A 150 9.20 -3.56 -14.73
N GLY A 151 9.90 -2.88 -13.81
CA GLY A 151 9.31 -2.44 -12.54
C GLY A 151 9.48 -3.40 -11.36
N MET A 152 10.11 -4.56 -11.55
CA MET A 152 10.46 -5.44 -10.44
C MET A 152 11.62 -4.85 -9.62
N LYS A 153 11.53 -4.88 -8.29
CA LYS A 153 12.60 -4.41 -7.41
C LYS A 153 13.68 -5.48 -7.22
N GLU A 154 14.94 -5.12 -7.47
CA GLU A 154 16.11 -5.97 -7.20
C GLU A 154 16.43 -6.01 -5.69
N LEU A 155 15.66 -6.77 -4.91
CA LEU A 155 15.81 -6.83 -3.46
C LEU A 155 17.11 -7.51 -2.98
N ARG A 156 17.95 -8.08 -3.86
CA ARG A 156 19.34 -8.45 -3.50
C ARG A 156 20.24 -7.22 -3.40
N SER A 157 19.90 -6.13 -4.09
CA SER A 157 20.56 -4.84 -3.95
C SER A 157 20.22 -4.21 -2.60
N LEU A 158 21.23 -3.99 -1.77
CA LEU A 158 21.08 -3.33 -0.47
C LEU A 158 20.42 -1.93 -0.58
N PRO A 159 20.83 -1.04 -1.51
CA PRO A 159 20.14 0.23 -1.71
C PRO A 159 18.64 0.11 -1.98
N ILE A 160 18.24 -0.80 -2.90
CA ILE A 160 16.84 -0.99 -3.29
C ILE A 160 16.03 -1.62 -2.15
N ARG A 161 16.66 -2.52 -1.40
CA ARG A 161 16.06 -3.11 -0.21
C ARG A 161 15.83 -2.06 0.87
N ALA A 162 16.86 -1.26 1.19
CA ALA A 162 16.77 -0.21 2.19
C ALA A 162 15.65 0.78 1.85
N SER A 163 15.64 1.31 0.62
CA SER A 163 14.62 2.25 0.15
C SER A 163 13.21 1.65 0.12
N THR A 164 13.09 0.33 -0.01
CA THR A 164 11.79 -0.35 0.05
C THR A 164 11.25 -0.42 1.48
N CYS A 165 12.08 -0.77 2.47
CA CYS A 165 11.65 -0.98 3.85
C CYS A 165 11.45 0.34 4.63
N VAL A 166 12.29 1.36 4.41
CA VAL A 166 12.17 2.68 5.07
C VAL A 166 10.85 3.39 4.75
N ARG A 167 10.14 2.96 3.70
CA ARG A 167 8.82 3.52 3.35
C ARG A 167 7.81 3.39 4.48
N CYS A 168 7.93 2.34 5.30
CA CYS A 168 6.96 2.01 6.35
C CYS A 168 7.59 1.81 7.72
N HIS A 169 8.84 1.33 7.79
CA HIS A 169 9.47 1.07 9.09
C HIS A 169 10.22 2.27 9.66
N TYR A 170 10.46 3.33 8.89
CA TYR A 170 11.11 4.56 9.36
C TYR A 170 10.12 5.72 9.28
N ILE A 171 9.29 5.85 10.32
CA ILE A 171 8.20 6.83 10.37
C ILE A 171 8.68 8.07 11.10
N VAL A 172 8.81 9.17 10.36
CA VAL A 172 9.24 10.48 10.85
C VAL A 172 8.28 11.60 10.42
N ASP A 173 7.12 11.23 9.87
CA ASP A 173 6.04 12.17 9.60
C ASP A 173 5.47 12.68 10.93
N GLN A 174 5.74 13.94 11.25
CA GLN A 174 5.35 14.52 12.54
C GLN A 174 3.83 14.55 12.72
N LYS A 175 3.05 14.75 11.65
CA LYS A 175 1.58 14.75 11.75
C LYS A 175 1.07 13.37 12.17
N LEU A 176 1.65 12.31 11.62
CA LEU A 176 1.30 10.94 11.97
C LEU A 176 1.74 10.57 13.38
N LEU A 177 2.94 11.02 13.80
CA LEU A 177 3.44 10.83 15.16
C LEU A 177 2.61 11.59 16.20
N ASP A 178 2.24 12.84 15.93
CA ASP A 178 1.37 13.67 16.79
C ASP A 178 -0.05 13.08 16.91
N ALA A 179 -0.50 12.36 15.88
CA ALA A 179 -1.74 11.60 15.92
C ALA A 179 -1.68 10.39 16.86
N GLY A 180 -0.49 10.01 17.35
CA GLY A 180 -0.26 8.88 18.25
C GLY A 180 0.11 7.58 17.55
N HIS A 181 0.48 7.64 16.26
CA HIS A 181 0.98 6.48 15.54
C HIS A 181 2.34 6.03 16.10
N PRO A 182 2.59 4.71 16.21
CA PRO A 182 3.92 4.22 16.57
C PRO A 182 5.02 4.72 15.61
N ASP A 183 6.18 5.03 16.15
CA ASP A 183 7.32 5.56 15.38
C ASP A 183 8.04 4.48 14.54
N GLY A 184 7.64 3.21 14.72
CA GLY A 184 8.29 2.06 14.13
C GLY A 184 9.74 1.97 14.57
N TRP A 185 10.65 2.25 13.64
CA TRP A 185 12.10 2.30 13.87
C TRP A 185 12.68 3.68 13.58
N SER A 186 12.02 4.74 14.05
CA SER A 186 12.32 6.18 13.81
C SER A 186 13.76 6.68 14.02
N THR A 187 14.67 5.89 14.60
CA THR A 187 16.09 6.23 14.68
C THR A 187 16.92 5.28 13.80
N PRO A 188 18.03 5.74 13.19
CA PRO A 188 18.90 4.86 12.40
C PRO A 188 19.32 3.60 13.16
N ALA A 189 19.62 3.73 14.46
CA ALA A 189 19.98 2.61 15.32
C ALA A 189 18.82 1.61 15.50
N LYS A 190 17.59 2.09 15.78
CA LYS A 190 16.40 1.23 15.87
C LYS A 190 16.14 0.54 14.53
N TYR A 191 16.28 1.26 13.41
CA TYR A 191 16.03 0.73 12.08
C TYR A 191 17.02 -0.39 11.73
N ILE A 192 18.31 -0.13 11.91
CA ILE A 192 19.35 -1.15 11.72
C ILE A 192 19.11 -2.35 12.63
N SER A 193 18.74 -2.13 13.89
CA SER A 193 18.41 -3.23 14.81
C SER A 193 17.22 -4.06 14.33
N GLY A 194 16.14 -3.43 13.86
CA GLY A 194 14.98 -4.11 13.29
C GLY A 194 15.33 -4.94 12.06
N ILE A 195 16.10 -4.35 11.13
CA ILE A 195 16.63 -5.04 9.95
C ILE A 195 17.51 -6.24 10.37
N ARG A 196 18.36 -6.13 11.39
CA ARG A 196 19.14 -7.28 11.90
C ARG A 196 18.25 -8.42 12.43
N ILE A 197 17.14 -8.10 13.09
CA ILE A 197 16.17 -9.12 13.56
C ILE A 197 15.55 -9.84 12.35
N VAL A 198 15.11 -9.09 11.34
CA VAL A 198 14.59 -9.67 10.09
C VAL A 198 15.65 -10.49 9.36
N ALA A 199 16.94 -10.07 9.42
CA ALA A 199 18.09 -10.83 8.91
C ALA A 199 18.27 -12.21 9.52
N GLY A 200 17.91 -12.30 10.80
CA GLY A 200 17.92 -13.55 11.54
C GLY A 200 16.96 -14.57 10.94
N THR A 201 15.90 -14.12 10.27
CA THR A 201 14.91 -14.98 9.60
C THR A 201 15.42 -15.40 8.20
N PRO A 202 15.81 -16.68 8.00
CA PRO A 202 16.38 -17.14 6.73
C PRO A 202 15.41 -17.04 5.55
N GLN A 203 14.12 -16.89 5.81
CA GLN A 203 13.06 -16.85 4.81
C GLN A 203 13.09 -15.57 3.96
N HIS A 204 13.44 -14.43 4.58
CA HIS A 204 13.52 -13.16 3.85
C HIS A 204 14.81 -13.08 3.02
N TRP A 205 15.96 -13.52 3.56
CA TRP A 205 17.25 -13.33 2.91
C TRP A 205 18.09 -14.61 2.83
N LYS A 206 18.34 -15.04 1.59
CA LYS A 206 19.32 -16.11 1.31
C LYS A 206 20.75 -15.68 1.70
N ARG A 207 21.10 -14.41 1.47
CA ARG A 207 22.35 -13.80 1.96
C ARG A 207 22.01 -12.82 3.08
N LYS A 208 22.40 -13.15 4.30
CA LYS A 208 22.37 -12.22 5.42
C LYS A 208 23.36 -11.07 5.15
N PRO A 209 23.03 -9.81 5.49
CA PRO A 209 24.02 -8.75 5.62
C PRO A 209 25.17 -9.29 6.45
N THR A 210 26.38 -9.29 5.89
CA THR A 210 27.50 -10.07 6.44
C THR A 210 28.29 -9.32 7.51
N ASP A 211 28.04 -8.03 7.70
CA ASP A 211 28.65 -7.19 8.72
C ASP A 211 27.81 -5.93 9.02
N ASP A 212 28.21 -5.20 10.06
CA ASP A 212 27.70 -3.85 10.37
C ASP A 212 27.90 -2.90 9.20
N GLY A 213 28.95 -3.13 8.39
CA GLY A 213 29.21 -2.46 7.13
C GLY A 213 27.97 -2.46 6.26
N ASP A 214 27.48 -3.61 5.80
CA ASP A 214 26.33 -3.74 4.88
C ASP A 214 25.08 -2.93 5.30
N LEU A 215 24.82 -2.76 6.60
CA LEU A 215 23.66 -2.04 7.14
C LEU A 215 23.94 -0.58 7.52
N SER A 216 25.22 -0.22 7.69
CA SER A 216 25.69 1.17 7.94
C SER A 216 26.39 1.78 6.73
N LYS A 217 26.35 1.13 5.56
CA LYS A 217 26.88 1.71 4.33
C LYS A 217 25.99 2.86 3.88
N LYS A 218 26.61 3.77 3.13
CA LYS A 218 25.99 4.87 2.41
C LYS A 218 24.58 4.58 1.85
N PRO A 219 24.26 3.43 1.22
CA PRO A 219 22.91 3.19 0.70
C PRO A 219 21.79 3.13 1.76
N PHE A 220 22.07 2.65 2.96
CA PHE A 220 21.09 2.65 4.05
C PHE A 220 20.94 4.05 4.64
N ASP A 221 22.05 4.75 4.84
CA ASP A 221 22.04 6.15 5.27
C ASP A 221 21.29 7.04 4.28
N ASP A 222 21.56 6.87 2.98
CA ASP A 222 20.87 7.58 1.89
C ASP A 222 19.35 7.30 1.96
N ALA A 223 18.94 6.05 2.15
CA ALA A 223 17.53 5.70 2.25
C ALA A 223 16.85 6.35 3.47
N LEU A 224 17.53 6.42 4.61
CA LEU A 224 17.03 7.11 5.80
C LEU A 224 16.98 8.63 5.60
N GLU A 225 17.97 9.20 4.91
CA GLU A 225 18.02 10.63 4.59
C GLU A 225 16.84 11.05 3.69
N THR A 226 16.40 10.20 2.74
CA THR A 226 15.21 10.50 1.93
C THR A 226 13.93 10.70 2.74
N LYS A 227 13.91 10.25 3.99
CA LYS A 227 12.78 10.40 4.90
C LYS A 227 12.95 11.56 5.87
N ARG A 228 14.16 12.08 6.06
CA ARG A 228 14.37 13.19 7.00
C ARG A 228 13.59 14.42 6.52
N PRO A 229 12.94 15.16 7.44
CA PRO A 229 12.43 16.48 7.11
C PRO A 229 13.56 17.30 6.48
N ALA A 230 13.27 17.96 5.36
CA ALA A 230 14.24 18.87 4.77
C ALA A 230 14.73 19.84 5.85
N PRO A 231 16.04 20.15 5.93
CA PRO A 231 16.53 21.15 6.87
C PRO A 231 15.73 22.42 6.67
N VAL A 232 15.01 22.86 7.71
CA VAL A 232 14.36 24.18 7.68
C VAL A 232 15.50 25.17 7.46
N PRO A 233 15.49 25.97 6.37
CA PRO A 233 16.50 26.98 6.17
C PRO A 233 16.53 27.85 7.42
N LYS A 234 17.66 27.90 8.11
CA LYS A 234 17.84 28.87 9.18
C LYS A 234 17.64 30.25 8.55
N LEU A 235 16.54 30.91 8.86
CA LEU A 235 16.35 32.31 8.51
C LEU A 235 17.47 33.08 9.20
N VAL A 236 18.51 33.41 8.43
CA VAL A 236 19.55 34.32 8.88
C VAL A 236 18.93 35.71 8.88
N GLY A 237 18.64 36.21 10.08
CA GLY A 237 18.44 37.64 10.38
C GLY A 237 17.39 38.35 9.53
N GLY A 238 16.13 38.23 9.91
CA GLY A 238 15.07 39.16 9.52
C GLY A 238 14.56 39.88 10.77
N THR A 239 14.49 41.22 10.70
CA THR A 239 14.04 42.17 11.73
C THR A 239 12.73 41.80 12.43
N PRO A 240 12.47 42.32 13.65
CA PRO A 240 11.30 41.97 14.45
C PRO A 240 9.98 42.24 13.72
N GLN A 241 9.14 41.21 13.63
CA GLN A 241 7.77 41.33 13.14
C GLN A 241 6.88 41.95 14.24
N PRO A 242 5.93 42.85 13.93
CA PRO A 242 5.00 43.39 14.92
C PRO A 242 4.08 42.30 15.45
N GLU A 243 3.73 42.37 16.75
CA GLU A 243 2.81 41.44 17.42
C GLU A 243 1.44 41.36 16.72
N PRO A 244 0.81 40.17 16.65
CA PRO A 244 -0.53 40.03 16.11
C PRO A 244 -1.60 40.44 17.13
N ASP A 245 -2.51 41.30 16.69
CA ASP A 245 -3.68 41.76 17.43
C ASP A 245 -4.56 40.60 17.91
N THR A 246 -5.02 40.71 19.16
CA THR A 246 -5.89 39.76 19.85
C THR A 246 -7.26 39.64 19.18
N VAL A 247 -7.59 38.47 18.64
CA VAL A 247 -8.96 38.11 18.25
C VAL A 247 -9.62 37.30 19.38
N ARG A 248 -10.79 37.77 19.84
CA ARG A 248 -11.62 37.13 20.88
C ARG A 248 -12.18 35.77 20.43
N PRO A 249 -12.35 34.80 21.35
CA PRO A 249 -12.96 33.52 21.03
C PRO A 249 -14.50 33.61 20.99
N ILE A 250 -15.10 33.01 19.96
CA ILE A 250 -16.54 32.69 19.90
C ILE A 250 -16.73 31.32 20.53
N VAL A 251 -17.58 31.24 21.57
CA VAL A 251 -17.96 30.00 22.25
C VAL A 251 -19.28 29.51 21.69
N THR A 252 -19.29 28.34 21.05
CA THR A 252 -20.51 27.57 20.77
C THR A 252 -20.54 26.32 21.64
N LYS A 253 -21.58 26.21 22.49
CA LYS A 253 -21.86 25.01 23.30
C LYS A 253 -22.35 23.88 22.39
N VAL A 254 -21.65 22.75 22.40
CA VAL A 254 -22.12 21.48 21.82
C VAL A 254 -22.84 20.68 22.90
N VAL A 255 -24.08 20.28 22.63
CA VAL A 255 -24.88 19.39 23.50
C VAL A 255 -24.56 17.94 23.12
N VAL A 256 -24.15 17.13 24.10
CA VAL A 256 -23.78 15.72 23.94
C VAL A 256 -25.00 14.83 24.22
N PRO A 257 -25.41 13.92 23.32
CA PRO A 257 -26.44 12.91 23.61
C PRO A 257 -25.89 11.75 24.47
N PRO A 258 -26.74 11.06 25.25
CA PRO A 258 -26.30 10.00 26.17
C PRO A 258 -25.88 8.71 25.45
N SER A 259 -24.89 8.03 26.04
CA SER A 259 -24.27 6.80 25.53
C SER A 259 -25.23 5.60 25.48
N PRO A 260 -25.10 4.70 24.49
CA PRO A 260 -25.83 3.45 24.45
C PRO A 260 -25.31 2.42 25.49
N PRO A 261 -26.13 1.43 25.88
CA PRO A 261 -25.78 0.46 26.90
C PRO A 261 -24.70 -0.54 26.43
N THR A 262 -23.87 -0.95 27.39
CA THR A 262 -22.74 -1.87 27.21
C THR A 262 -23.20 -3.28 26.77
N PRO A 263 -22.60 -3.88 25.73
CA PRO A 263 -22.85 -5.27 25.38
C PRO A 263 -22.17 -6.25 26.36
N PRO A 264 -22.68 -7.49 26.48
CA PRO A 264 -22.22 -8.46 27.46
C PRO A 264 -20.77 -8.91 27.21
N SER A 265 -20.02 -9.14 28.29
CA SER A 265 -18.62 -9.58 28.23
C SER A 265 -18.49 -11.01 27.70
N PHE A 266 -17.62 -11.21 26.72
CA PHE A 266 -17.21 -12.54 26.26
C PHE A 266 -16.01 -13.02 27.09
N ASP A 267 -16.09 -14.25 27.60
CA ASP A 267 -15.01 -14.93 28.33
C ASP A 267 -13.97 -15.48 27.32
N PRO A 268 -12.72 -14.98 27.34
CA PRO A 268 -11.69 -15.35 26.35
C PRO A 268 -11.10 -16.75 26.53
N LEU A 269 -11.60 -17.56 27.47
CA LEU A 269 -11.08 -18.92 27.72
C LEU A 269 -11.97 -20.06 27.19
N GLN A 270 -13.03 -19.78 26.43
CA GLN A 270 -13.70 -20.83 25.66
C GLN A 270 -12.83 -21.27 24.47
N THR A 271 -12.06 -22.34 24.66
CA THR A 271 -11.47 -23.12 23.58
C THR A 271 -12.57 -23.55 22.61
N LEU A 272 -12.66 -22.87 21.45
CA LEU A 272 -13.49 -23.32 20.34
C LEU A 272 -12.90 -24.64 19.83
N ALA A 273 -13.66 -25.72 19.98
CA ALA A 273 -13.33 -27.00 19.37
C ALA A 273 -13.14 -26.81 17.86
N ALA A 274 -12.15 -27.51 17.27
CA ALA A 274 -11.94 -27.50 15.83
C ALA A 274 -13.26 -27.82 15.11
N PRO A 275 -13.68 -27.01 14.11
CA PRO A 275 -14.96 -27.21 13.44
C PRO A 275 -14.98 -28.59 12.78
N LYS A 276 -16.02 -29.37 13.07
CA LYS A 276 -16.24 -30.68 12.44
C LYS A 276 -16.36 -30.49 10.92
N PRO A 277 -15.84 -31.42 10.10
CA PRO A 277 -16.04 -31.39 8.65
C PRO A 277 -17.52 -31.32 8.30
N ILE A 278 -17.91 -30.40 7.42
CA ILE A 278 -19.30 -30.22 6.99
C ILE A 278 -19.54 -31.12 5.78
N GLN A 279 -20.41 -32.10 5.93
CA GLN A 279 -20.89 -32.91 4.81
C GLN A 279 -21.95 -32.12 4.03
N LEU A 280 -21.70 -31.93 2.73
CA LEU A 280 -22.62 -31.30 1.79
C LEU A 280 -23.00 -32.27 0.68
N GLU A 281 -24.19 -32.08 0.12
CA GLU A 281 -24.62 -32.80 -1.08
C GLU A 281 -23.63 -32.59 -2.24
N PRO A 282 -23.52 -33.53 -3.19
CA PRO A 282 -22.71 -33.36 -4.39
C PRO A 282 -23.09 -32.09 -5.16
N PHE A 283 -22.08 -31.48 -5.77
CA PHE A 283 -22.29 -30.32 -6.61
C PHE A 283 -23.00 -30.75 -7.92
N PRO A 284 -24.01 -30.01 -8.41
CA PRO A 284 -24.66 -30.35 -9.67
C PRO A 284 -23.66 -30.28 -10.84
N THR A 285 -23.83 -31.14 -11.83
CA THR A 285 -22.96 -31.17 -13.02
C THR A 285 -23.05 -29.87 -13.79
N ILE A 286 -21.91 -29.19 -13.97
CA ILE A 286 -21.75 -28.05 -14.89
C ILE A 286 -21.15 -28.57 -16.19
N THR A 287 -21.72 -28.18 -17.33
CA THR A 287 -21.15 -28.39 -18.66
C THR A 287 -20.76 -27.06 -19.31
N ASP A 288 -19.99 -27.10 -20.39
CA ASP A 288 -19.57 -25.90 -21.15
C ASP A 288 -20.74 -25.13 -21.78
N SER A 289 -21.94 -25.73 -21.80
CA SER A 289 -23.18 -25.11 -22.28
C SER A 289 -24.03 -24.49 -21.16
N THR A 290 -23.52 -24.42 -19.93
CA THR A 290 -24.27 -23.86 -18.79
C THR A 290 -24.33 -22.35 -18.89
N ALA A 291 -25.53 -21.79 -18.94
CA ALA A 291 -25.73 -20.35 -18.99
C ALA A 291 -25.28 -19.65 -17.68
N LEU A 292 -24.86 -18.39 -17.79
CA LEU A 292 -24.31 -17.61 -16.67
C LEU A 292 -25.31 -17.48 -15.50
N ASP A 293 -26.58 -17.28 -15.78
CA ASP A 293 -27.65 -17.21 -14.77
C ASP A 293 -27.79 -18.52 -13.98
N GLN A 294 -27.66 -19.66 -14.67
CA GLN A 294 -27.69 -20.98 -14.05
C GLN A 294 -26.45 -21.20 -13.17
N LEU A 295 -25.26 -20.78 -13.62
CA LEU A 295 -24.05 -20.82 -12.82
C LEU A 295 -24.17 -19.99 -11.53
N LEU A 296 -24.66 -18.75 -11.64
CA LEU A 296 -24.86 -17.87 -10.50
C LEU A 296 -25.91 -18.43 -9.51
N LEU A 297 -26.97 -19.04 -10.02
CA LEU A 297 -27.99 -19.69 -9.19
C LEU A 297 -27.44 -20.91 -8.43
N ILE A 298 -26.60 -21.71 -9.07
CA ILE A 298 -25.92 -22.86 -8.43
C ILE A 298 -25.00 -22.37 -7.30
N ILE A 299 -24.20 -21.33 -7.56
CA ILE A 299 -23.30 -20.73 -6.56
C ILE A 299 -24.11 -20.19 -5.37
N LYS A 300 -25.20 -19.45 -5.63
CA LYS A 300 -26.09 -18.91 -4.59
C LYS A 300 -26.65 -20.01 -3.70
N LYS A 301 -27.20 -21.07 -4.28
CA LYS A 301 -27.75 -22.22 -3.52
C LYS A 301 -26.68 -22.92 -2.67
N ARG A 302 -25.44 -22.99 -3.17
CA ARG A 302 -24.32 -23.58 -2.42
C ARG A 302 -23.94 -22.74 -1.20
N LEU A 303 -23.89 -21.43 -1.37
CA LEU A 303 -23.63 -20.49 -0.27
C LEU A 303 -24.75 -20.56 0.77
N GLU A 304 -26.02 -20.56 0.36
CA GLU A 304 -27.17 -20.69 1.28
C GLU A 304 -27.12 -22.00 2.11
N LEU A 305 -26.72 -23.11 1.51
CA LEU A 305 -26.53 -24.39 2.22
C LEU A 305 -25.39 -24.33 3.23
N LEU A 306 -24.28 -23.68 2.86
CA LEU A 306 -23.16 -23.45 3.77
C LEU A 306 -23.60 -22.63 4.98
N TYR A 307 -24.26 -21.49 4.76
CA TYR A 307 -24.79 -20.62 5.81
C TYR A 307 -25.71 -21.39 6.79
N LYS A 308 -26.65 -22.19 6.27
CA LYS A 308 -27.54 -23.03 7.10
C LYS A 308 -26.81 -24.07 7.94
N LYS A 309 -25.65 -24.57 7.49
CA LYS A 309 -24.89 -25.63 8.16
C LYS A 309 -23.85 -25.09 9.16
N VAL A 310 -23.36 -23.86 8.97
CA VAL A 310 -22.38 -23.23 9.87
C VAL A 310 -23.01 -22.43 11.00
N GLY A 311 -24.30 -22.10 10.93
CA GLY A 311 -25.07 -21.53 12.04
C GLY A 311 -24.63 -20.13 12.47
N GLN A 312 -25.14 -19.13 11.75
CA GLN A 312 -25.70 -17.91 12.35
C GLN A 312 -27.18 -17.89 12.00
#